data_AF-A0A437NZ97-F1
#
_entry.id   AF-A0A437NZ97-F1
#
_cell.length_a   1.000
_cell.length_b   1.000
_cell.length_c   1.000
_cell.angle_alpha   90.00
_cell.angle_beta   90.00
_cell.angle_gamma   90.00
#
_symmetry.space_group_name_H-M   'P 1'
#
loop_
_entity.id
_entity.type
_entity.pdbx_description
1 polymer ?
#
loop_
_entity_poly.entity_id
_entity_poly.type
_entity_poly.pdbx_seq_one_letter_code
_entity_poly.pdbx_strand_id
1 'polypeptide(L)'
;MATFQFDLVGPERVLYSGQVDAVQLPGSEGEMTVLPGHAPVLTTLKTGILVITEGPQHGKRVLVRGGFAEINATALTVIAERATPIEELTPEIIDRDIEAAELQYDATEDYDKRREIEGHIAQLRESKVTLSF
;
A
#
# COMPACT_ATOMS: atom_id res chain seq x y z
N MET A 1 16.66 17.51 -9.79
CA MET A 1 17.09 16.14 -9.44
C MET A 1 16.78 15.25 -10.64
N ALA A 2 17.52 14.16 -10.85
CA ALA A 2 17.18 13.23 -11.91
C ALA A 2 15.95 12.44 -11.47
N THR A 3 14.98 12.26 -12.36
CA THR A 3 13.80 11.42 -12.12
C THR A 3 13.86 10.19 -13.01
N PHE A 4 13.10 9.15 -12.65
CA PHE A 4 12.88 7.97 -13.48
C PHE A 4 11.40 7.60 -13.52
N GLN A 5 11.01 6.82 -14.52
CA GLN A 5 9.63 6.34 -14.63
C GLN A 5 9.39 5.23 -13.60
N PHE A 6 8.33 5.36 -12.82
CA PHE A 6 7.88 4.31 -11.89
C PHE A 6 6.43 3.92 -12.15
N ASP A 7 6.23 2.62 -12.29
CA ASP A 7 4.91 2.02 -12.50
C ASP A 7 4.63 0.97 -11.42
N LEU A 8 3.55 1.15 -10.67
CA LEU A 8 3.01 0.16 -9.74
C LEU A 8 1.79 -0.49 -10.36
N VAL A 9 1.89 -1.78 -10.61
CA VAL A 9 0.88 -2.57 -11.29
C VAL A 9 0.30 -3.57 -10.30
N GLY A 10 -1.01 -3.55 -10.13
CA GLY A 10 -1.76 -4.59 -9.45
C GLY A 10 -2.37 -5.58 -10.45
N PRO A 11 -2.98 -6.69 -9.98
CA PRO A 11 -3.53 -7.73 -10.83
C PRO A 11 -4.67 -7.23 -11.74
N GLU A 12 -5.46 -6.25 -11.30
CA GLU A 12 -6.65 -5.77 -12.02
C GLU A 12 -6.41 -4.44 -12.77
N ARG A 13 -5.46 -3.63 -12.30
CA ARG A 13 -5.20 -2.29 -12.85
C ARG A 13 -3.82 -1.77 -12.45
N VAL A 14 -3.36 -0.76 -13.20
CA VAL A 14 -2.24 0.09 -12.78
C VAL A 14 -2.69 0.94 -11.60
N LEU A 15 -1.97 0.83 -10.49
CA LEU A 15 -2.25 1.55 -9.25
C LEU A 15 -1.55 2.91 -9.21
N TYR A 16 -0.37 2.99 -9.82
CA TYR A 16 0.39 4.22 -9.93
C TYR A 16 1.26 4.21 -11.19
N SER A 17 1.40 5.36 -11.84
CA SER A 17 2.34 5.56 -12.95
C SER A 17 2.78 7.03 -12.95
N GLY A 18 4.08 7.29 -12.92
CA GLY A 18 4.60 8.66 -12.83
C GLY A 18 6.11 8.77 -12.77
N GLN A 19 6.62 10.00 -12.82
CA GLN A 19 8.05 10.31 -12.65
C GLN A 19 8.35 10.50 -11.17
N VAL A 20 9.38 9.80 -10.68
CA VAL A 20 9.75 9.78 -9.26
C VAL A 20 11.24 10.02 -9.08
N ASP A 21 11.65 10.52 -7.91
CA ASP A 21 13.06 10.74 -7.56
C ASP A 21 13.67 9.51 -6.90
N ALA A 22 12.91 8.78 -6.08
CA ALA A 22 13.37 7.58 -5.41
C ALA A 22 12.20 6.65 -5.07
N VAL A 23 12.46 5.34 -5.05
CA VAL A 23 11.50 4.35 -4.57
C VAL A 23 12.18 3.40 -3.60
N GLN A 24 11.68 3.32 -2.37
CA GLN A 24 12.09 2.33 -1.39
C GLN A 24 11.14 1.13 -1.45
N LEU A 25 11.70 -0.08 -1.56
CA LEU A 25 10.96 -1.33 -1.70
C LEU A 25 11.49 -2.42 -0.76
N PRO A 26 10.58 -3.25 -0.20
CA PRO A 26 10.96 -4.37 0.65
C PRO A 26 11.28 -5.59 -0.23
N GLY A 27 12.55 -5.74 -0.60
CA GLY A 27 13.04 -6.92 -1.31
C GLY A 27 13.10 -8.16 -0.41
N SER A 28 13.17 -9.34 -1.02
CA SER A 28 13.32 -10.61 -0.30
C SER A 28 14.61 -10.69 0.52
N GLU A 29 15.69 -10.10 0.03
CA GLU A 29 17.00 -10.07 0.70
C GLU A 29 17.17 -8.89 1.68
N GLY A 30 16.22 -7.96 1.72
CA GLY A 30 16.33 -6.76 2.56
C GLY A 30 15.55 -5.57 2.01
N GLU A 31 15.70 -4.42 2.67
CA GLU A 31 15.16 -3.16 2.16
C GLU A 31 16.11 -2.58 1.08
N MET A 32 15.55 -2.12 -0.03
CA MET A 32 16.30 -1.54 -1.13
C MET A 32 15.71 -0.19 -1.50
N THR A 33 16.57 0.78 -1.83
CA THR A 33 16.16 2.06 -2.37
C THR A 33 16.69 2.21 -3.79
N VAL A 34 15.78 2.36 -4.73
CA VAL A 34 16.06 2.54 -6.16
C VAL A 34 16.13 4.04 -6.47
N LEU A 35 17.19 4.42 -7.16
CA LEU A 35 17.48 5.78 -7.61
C LEU A 35 17.60 5.81 -9.15
N PRO A 36 17.55 7.00 -9.77
CA PRO A 36 17.74 7.12 -11.22
C PRO A 36 19.09 6.55 -11.65
N GLY A 37 19.08 5.71 -12.69
CA GLY A 37 20.29 5.06 -13.22
C GLY A 37 20.76 3.83 -12.43
N HIS A 38 19.90 3.25 -11.59
CA HIS A 38 20.18 1.98 -10.91
C HIS A 38 20.46 0.85 -11.92
N ALA A 39 21.32 -0.10 -11.54
CA ALA A 39 21.60 -1.28 -12.35
C ALA A 39 20.32 -2.11 -12.55
N PRO A 40 20.13 -2.75 -13.72
CA PRO A 40 18.99 -3.61 -13.95
C PRO A 40 18.99 -4.81 -13.00
N VAL A 41 17.88 -5.01 -12.28
CA VAL A 41 17.73 -6.05 -11.27
C VAL A 41 16.29 -6.53 -11.28
N LEU A 42 16.09 -7.86 -11.24
CA LEU A 42 14.80 -8.47 -11.00
C LEU A 42 14.80 -9.10 -9.60
N THR A 43 13.88 -8.70 -8.74
CA THR A 43 13.79 -9.24 -7.38
C THR A 43 12.35 -9.47 -6.95
N THR A 44 12.15 -10.39 -6.00
CA THR A 44 10.85 -10.64 -5.36
C THR A 44 10.67 -9.69 -4.19
N LEU A 45 9.43 -9.25 -3.96
CA LEU A 45 9.06 -8.41 -2.83
C LEU A 45 8.51 -9.26 -1.69
N LYS A 46 8.86 -8.89 -0.45
CA LYS A 46 8.21 -9.39 0.76
C LYS A 46 7.06 -8.46 1.16
N THR A 47 6.26 -8.89 2.13
CA THR A 47 5.25 -7.99 2.73
C THR A 47 5.94 -6.85 3.46
N GLY A 48 5.61 -5.61 3.09
CA GLY A 48 6.24 -4.42 3.67
C GLY A 48 5.70 -3.12 3.09
N ILE A 49 6.36 -2.02 3.44
CA ILE A 49 5.96 -0.67 3.03
C ILE A 49 6.87 -0.22 1.88
N LEU A 50 6.25 0.09 0.75
CA LEU A 50 6.87 0.75 -0.38
C LEU A 50 6.72 2.26 -0.20
N VAL A 51 7.78 3.03 -0.41
CA VAL A 51 7.78 4.49 -0.29
C VAL A 51 8.20 5.10 -1.63
N ILE A 52 7.36 5.96 -2.19
CA ILE A 52 7.52 6.60 -3.49
C ILE A 52 7.80 8.09 -3.25
N THR A 53 9.02 8.55 -3.53
CA THR A 53 9.39 9.95 -3.33
C THR A 53 9.24 10.74 -4.63
N GLU A 54 8.36 11.74 -4.62
CA GLU A 54 8.14 12.70 -5.71
C GLU A 54 8.47 14.13 -5.23
N GLY A 55 9.61 14.67 -5.64
CA GLY A 55 10.03 16.02 -5.32
C GLY A 55 10.30 16.27 -3.83
N PRO A 56 10.10 17.51 -3.33
CA PRO A 56 10.41 17.90 -1.95
C PRO A 56 9.38 17.46 -0.90
N GLN A 57 8.32 16.72 -1.28
CA GLN A 57 7.28 16.27 -0.36
C GLN A 57 7.60 14.93 0.29
N HIS A 58 6.94 14.63 1.42
CA HIS A 58 6.99 13.30 2.04
C HIS A 58 6.41 12.28 1.06
N GLY A 59 7.20 11.26 0.70
CA GLY A 59 6.83 10.31 -0.33
C GLY A 59 5.60 9.46 -0.01
N LYS A 60 4.88 9.03 -1.05
CA LYS A 60 3.69 8.20 -0.96
C LYS A 60 4.02 6.83 -0.41
N ARG A 61 3.27 6.39 0.61
CA ARG A 61 3.49 5.10 1.24
C ARG A 61 2.43 4.11 0.77
N VAL A 62 2.84 2.93 0.36
CA VAL A 62 1.96 1.87 -0.12
C VAL A 62 2.32 0.57 0.58
N LEU A 63 1.36 -0.08 1.23
CA LEU A 63 1.53 -1.41 1.78
C LEU A 63 1.48 -2.42 0.63
N VAL A 64 2.56 -3.15 0.41
CA VAL A 64 2.64 -4.22 -0.59
C VAL A 64 2.66 -5.57 0.12
N ARG A 65 1.87 -6.53 -0.37
CA ARG A 65 1.84 -7.91 0.14
C ARG A 65 2.36 -8.85 -0.92
N GLY A 66 3.69 -8.91 -1.06
CA GLY A 66 4.34 -9.74 -2.06
C GLY A 66 4.27 -9.17 -3.48
N GLY A 67 5.04 -9.78 -4.39
CA GLY A 67 5.12 -9.38 -5.78
C GLY A 67 6.54 -9.45 -6.35
N PHE A 68 6.74 -8.73 -7.44
CA PHE A 68 8.01 -8.63 -8.15
C PHE A 68 8.36 -7.16 -8.39
N ALA A 69 9.63 -6.83 -8.28
CA ALA A 69 10.18 -5.55 -8.68
C ALA A 69 11.18 -5.77 -9.82
N GLU A 70 10.88 -5.19 -10.97
CA GLU A 70 11.74 -5.14 -12.14
C GLU A 70 12.35 -3.74 -12.26
N ILE A 71 13.65 -3.65 -12.03
CA ILE A 71 14.43 -2.44 -12.21
C ILE A 71 15.10 -2.53 -13.58
N ASN A 72 14.81 -1.57 -14.44
CA ASN A 72 15.46 -1.37 -15.73
C ASN A 72 16.38 -0.15 -15.65
N ALA A 73 17.20 0.07 -16.67
CA ALA A 73 18.16 1.18 -16.70
C ALA A 73 17.51 2.58 -16.60
N THR A 74 16.24 2.70 -17.01
CA THR A 74 15.51 3.97 -17.11
C THR A 74 14.18 3.99 -16.36
N ALA A 75 13.71 2.84 -15.87
CA ALA A 75 12.39 2.70 -15.28
C ALA A 75 12.36 1.61 -14.21
N LEU A 76 11.42 1.71 -13.28
CA LEU A 76 11.10 0.70 -12.28
C LEU A 76 9.64 0.28 -12.43
N THR A 77 9.42 -1.02 -12.49
CA THR A 77 8.08 -1.60 -12.53
C THR A 77 7.91 -2.53 -11.34
N VAL A 78 6.91 -2.26 -10.50
CA VAL A 78 6.56 -3.12 -9.39
C VAL A 78 5.22 -3.77 -9.67
N ILE A 79 5.22 -5.09 -9.71
CA ILE A 79 4.03 -5.92 -9.90
C ILE A 79 3.69 -6.49 -8.52
N ALA A 80 2.71 -5.88 -7.85
CA ALA A 80 2.28 -6.31 -6.52
C ALA A 80 1.06 -7.24 -6.62
N GLU A 81 1.04 -8.32 -5.84
CA GLU A 81 -0.15 -9.19 -5.75
C GLU A 81 -1.31 -8.44 -5.09
N ARG A 82 -1.00 -7.68 -4.03
CA ARG A 82 -1.88 -6.67 -3.45
C ARG A 82 -1.07 -5.45 -3.07
N ALA A 83 -1.61 -4.28 -3.36
CA ALA A 83 -1.05 -3.01 -2.96
C ALA A 83 -2.17 -2.06 -2.49
N THR A 84 -1.97 -1.49 -1.31
CA THR A 84 -2.94 -0.60 -0.65
C THR A 84 -2.23 0.70 -0.29
N PRO A 85 -2.66 1.87 -0.80
CA PRO A 85 -2.09 3.15 -0.39
C PRO A 85 -2.29 3.35 1.12
N ILE A 86 -1.22 3.66 1.85
CA ILE A 86 -1.29 3.99 3.28
C ILE A 86 -1.85 5.41 3.47
N GLU A 87 -1.79 6.25 2.44
CA GLU A 87 -2.41 7.58 2.44
C GLU A 87 -3.94 7.54 2.41
N GLU A 88 -4.53 6.40 2.01
CA GLU A 88 -5.96 6.09 2.18
C GLU A 88 -6.27 5.42 3.53
N LEU A 89 -5.27 5.16 4.36
CA LEU A 89 -5.44 4.74 5.76
C LEU A 89 -5.35 5.97 6.67
N THR A 90 -6.19 6.96 6.40
CA THR A 90 -6.45 8.04 7.34
C THR A 90 -7.34 7.55 8.48
N PRO A 91 -7.14 8.03 9.73
CA PRO A 91 -8.07 7.77 10.82
C PRO A 91 -9.52 8.04 10.42
N GLU A 92 -9.73 9.05 9.55
CA GLU A 92 -11.03 9.45 9.03
C GLU A 92 -11.70 8.40 8.12
N ILE A 93 -10.94 7.62 7.34
CA ILE A 93 -11.49 6.54 6.50
C ILE A 93 -11.82 5.33 7.36
N ILE A 94 -10.95 5.00 8.32
CA ILE A 94 -11.25 3.94 9.29
C ILE A 94 -12.48 4.32 10.13
N ASP A 95 -12.63 5.59 10.50
CA ASP A 95 -13.83 6.09 11.18
C ASP A 95 -15.09 6.00 10.30
N ARG A 96 -14.99 6.31 9.00
CA ARG A 96 -16.09 6.12 8.05
C ARG A 96 -16.47 4.65 7.89
N ASP A 97 -15.49 3.75 7.81
CA ASP A 97 -15.73 2.30 7.67
C ASP A 97 -16.29 1.70 8.96
N ILE A 98 -15.87 2.18 10.14
CA ILE A 98 -16.48 1.85 11.43
C ILE A 98 -17.94 2.33 11.45
N GLU A 99 -18.21 3.57 11.05
CA GLU A 99 -19.56 4.14 11.04
C GLU A 99 -20.48 3.39 10.06
N ALA A 100 -19.98 3.01 8.89
CA ALA A 100 -20.71 2.20 7.91
C ALA A 100 -21.00 0.78 8.43
N ALA A 101 -20.04 0.16 9.13
CA ALA A 101 -20.21 -1.15 9.74
C ALA A 101 -21.16 -1.11 10.95
N GLU A 102 -21.13 -0.05 11.76
CA GLU A 102 -22.07 0.18 12.88
C GLU A 102 -23.50 0.39 12.36
N LEU A 103 -23.68 1.14 11.27
CA LEU A 103 -24.99 1.29 10.61
C LEU A 103 -25.53 -0.05 10.07
N GLN A 104 -24.66 -0.91 9.52
CA GLN A 104 -25.04 -2.25 9.09
C GLN A 104 -25.38 -3.17 10.26
N TYR A 105 -24.66 -3.05 11.37
CA TYR A 105 -24.96 -3.78 12.61
C TYR A 105 -26.34 -3.41 13.15
N ASP A 106 -26.67 -2.12 13.20
CA ASP A 106 -27.95 -1.61 13.67
C ASP A 106 -29.12 -1.96 12.73
N ALA A 107 -28.88 -1.98 11.42
CA ALA A 107 -29.87 -2.35 10.41
C ALA A 107 -30.09 -3.87 10.26
N THR A 108 -29.21 -4.70 10.83
CA THR A 108 -29.26 -6.17 10.67
C THR A 108 -29.91 -6.83 11.87
N GLU A 109 -31.07 -7.48 11.68
CA GLU A 109 -31.76 -8.17 12.79
C GLU A 109 -31.22 -9.57 13.09
N ASP A 110 -30.45 -10.14 12.14
CA ASP A 110 -29.91 -11.49 12.17
C ASP A 110 -28.67 -11.62 13.08
N TYR A 111 -28.74 -12.53 14.06
CA TYR A 111 -27.73 -12.68 15.11
C TYR A 111 -26.37 -13.17 14.57
N ASP A 112 -26.36 -14.06 13.58
CA ASP A 112 -25.11 -14.60 13.03
C ASP A 112 -24.36 -13.55 12.20
N LYS A 113 -25.11 -12.74 11.42
CA LYS A 113 -24.52 -11.64 10.63
C LYS A 113 -24.01 -10.50 11.50
N ARG A 114 -24.70 -10.18 12.61
CA ARG A 114 -24.21 -9.18 13.58
C ARG A 114 -22.85 -9.56 14.15
N ARG A 115 -22.64 -10.84 14.44
CA ARG A 115 -21.36 -11.34 14.99
C ARG A 115 -20.20 -11.21 14.00
N GLU A 116 -20.45 -11.42 12.71
CA GLU A 116 -19.46 -11.20 11.65
C GLU A 116 -19.11 -9.71 11.50
N ILE A 117 -20.13 -8.83 11.54
CA ILE A 117 -19.94 -7.38 11.48
C ILE A 117 -19.17 -6.88 12.72
N GLU A 118 -19.50 -7.39 13.91
CA GLU A 118 -18.80 -7.06 15.15
C GLU A 118 -17.31 -7.44 15.10
N GLY A 119 -17.00 -8.62 14.56
CA GLY A 119 -15.62 -9.05 14.33
C GLY A 119 -14.88 -8.15 13.34
N HIS A 120 -15.56 -7.70 12.29
CA HIS A 120 -15.01 -6.77 11.31
C HIS A 120 -14.71 -5.39 11.93
N ILE A 121 -15.63 -4.86 12.75
CA ILE A 121 -15.45 -3.59 13.50
C ILE A 121 -14.22 -3.68 14.43
N ALA A 122 -14.05 -4.80 15.14
CA ALA A 122 -12.91 -5.00 16.04
C ALA A 122 -11.56 -4.93 15.30
N GLN A 123 -11.49 -5.54 14.11
CA GLN A 123 -10.27 -5.57 13.30
C GLN A 123 -9.91 -4.19 12.72
N LEU A 124 -10.93 -3.39 12.36
CA LEU A 124 -10.76 -2.00 11.92
C LEU A 124 -10.24 -1.11 13.07
N ARG A 125 -10.77 -1.30 14.30
CA ARG A 125 -10.29 -0.58 15.50
C ARG A 125 -8.85 -0.90 15.86
N GLU A 126 -8.43 -2.16 15.74
CA GLU A 126 -7.04 -2.58 16.00
C GLU A 126 -6.06 -1.98 14.97
N SER A 127 -6.49 -1.93 13.70
CA SER A 127 -5.74 -1.27 12.62
C SER A 127 -5.58 0.22 12.89
N LYS A 128 -6.61 0.90 13.43
CA LYS A 128 -6.56 2.32 13.84
C LYS A 128 -5.49 2.57 14.91
N VAL A 129 -5.42 1.73 15.94
CA VAL A 129 -4.45 1.87 17.04
C VAL A 129 -3.02 1.71 16.52
N THR A 130 -2.79 0.79 15.58
CA THR A 130 -1.46 0.55 14.99
C THR A 130 -0.99 1.72 14.12
N LEU A 131 -1.92 2.46 13.52
CA LEU A 131 -1.63 3.65 12.71
C LEU A 131 -1.43 4.93 13.53
N SER A 132 -1.80 4.95 14.83
CA SER A 132 -1.67 6.13 15.69
C SER A 132 -0.36 6.20 16.50
N PHE A 133 0.60 5.29 16.24
CA PHE A 133 1.92 5.26 16.88
C PHE A 133 3.05 5.54 15.89
#